data_AF-A0A0L0VM38-F1
#
_entry.id   AF-A0A0L0VM38-F1
#
_cell.length_a   1.000
_cell.length_b   1.000
_cell.length_c   1.000
_cell.angle_alpha   90.00
_cell.angle_beta   90.00
_cell.angle_gamma   90.00
#
_symmetry.space_group_name_H-M   'P 1'
#
loop_
_entity.id
_entity.type
_entity.pdbx_description
1 polymer ?
#
loop_
_entity_poly.entity_id
_entity_poly.type
_entity_poly.pdbx_seq_one_letter_code
_entity_poly.pdbx_strand_id
1 'polypeptide(L)'
;MSDNHNEQLQNITNSLNNLQLHRESETTRSDSCIAEINTLKAELHTLNQRFIFLQQQFANMPTPPSAPTPVYQDIGVMTHASFSGNPKELGRFLYFVWDQLVEAGHRFPSEKSKINWVVRHFRYTNGNISDQTPVCTWWISILKENA
;
A
#
# COMPACT_ATOMS: atom_id res chain seq x y z
N MET A 1 45.44 -55.23 -15.72
CA MET A 1 45.31 -54.38 -14.50
C MET A 1 45.43 -52.89 -14.81
N SER A 2 46.12 -52.50 -15.89
CA SER A 2 46.36 -51.10 -16.30
C SER A 2 45.10 -50.35 -16.78
N ASP A 3 44.16 -51.04 -17.45
CA ASP A 3 43.00 -50.39 -18.09
C ASP A 3 41.99 -49.82 -17.08
N ASN A 4 41.77 -50.53 -15.96
CA ASN A 4 40.85 -50.10 -14.89
C ASN A 4 41.34 -48.81 -14.19
N HIS A 5 42.65 -48.62 -14.09
CA HIS A 5 43.22 -47.41 -13.48
C HIS A 5 43.05 -46.19 -14.39
N ASN A 6 43.12 -46.39 -15.71
CA ASN A 6 42.92 -45.34 -16.70
C ASN A 6 41.45 -44.89 -16.78
N GLU A 7 40.50 -45.82 -16.70
CA GLU A 7 39.07 -45.50 -16.59
C GLU A 7 38.75 -44.73 -15.30
N GLN A 8 39.37 -45.10 -14.19
CA GLN A 8 39.19 -44.41 -12.92
C GLN A 8 39.71 -42.96 -12.97
N LEU A 9 40.89 -42.74 -13.56
CA LEU A 9 41.43 -41.40 -13.80
C LEU A 9 40.55 -40.56 -14.72
N GLN A 10 40.02 -41.17 -15.80
CA GLN A 10 39.12 -40.47 -16.72
C GLN A 10 37.82 -40.05 -16.02
N ASN A 11 37.24 -40.91 -15.17
CA ASN A 11 36.06 -40.59 -14.38
C ASN A 11 36.30 -39.46 -13.37
N ILE A 12 37.47 -39.44 -12.73
CA ILE A 12 37.85 -38.35 -11.82
C ILE A 12 37.96 -37.03 -12.58
N THR A 13 38.63 -37.02 -13.74
CA THR A 13 38.75 -35.82 -14.59
C THR A 13 37.38 -35.31 -15.03
N ASN A 14 36.49 -36.19 -15.46
CA ASN A 14 35.13 -35.82 -15.85
C ASN A 14 34.34 -35.22 -14.67
N SER A 15 34.45 -35.82 -13.47
CA SER A 15 33.79 -35.33 -12.26
C SER A 15 34.30 -33.95 -11.83
N LEU A 16 35.61 -33.73 -11.91
CA LEU A 16 36.23 -32.42 -11.62
C LEU A 16 35.77 -31.35 -12.61
N ASN A 17 35.69 -31.66 -13.90
CA ASN A 17 35.15 -30.75 -14.91
C ASN A 17 33.67 -30.40 -14.64
N ASN A 18 32.84 -31.39 -14.28
CA ASN A 18 31.45 -31.15 -13.95
C ASN A 18 31.29 -30.27 -12.69
N LEU A 19 32.12 -30.48 -11.66
CA LEU A 19 32.13 -29.64 -10.46
C LEU A 19 32.57 -28.20 -10.75
N GLN A 20 33.54 -28.02 -11.66
CA GLN A 20 33.98 -26.70 -12.09
C GLN A 20 32.86 -25.96 -12.82
N LEU A 21 32.19 -26.61 -13.78
CA LEU A 21 31.04 -26.04 -14.48
C LEU A 21 29.89 -25.70 -13.53
N HIS A 22 29.60 -26.58 -12.57
CA HIS A 22 28.58 -26.33 -11.56
C HIS A 22 28.93 -25.12 -10.68
N ARG A 23 30.19 -24.99 -10.27
CA ARG A 23 30.65 -23.82 -9.50
C ARG A 23 30.47 -22.53 -10.30
N GLU A 24 30.86 -22.52 -11.57
CA GLU A 24 30.72 -21.34 -12.44
C GLU A 24 29.24 -20.96 -12.65
N SER A 25 28.37 -21.95 -12.83
CA SER A 25 26.91 -21.73 -12.88
C SER A 25 26.38 -21.12 -11.59
N GLU A 26 26.74 -21.66 -10.43
CA GLU A 26 26.29 -21.15 -9.13
C GLU A 26 26.85 -19.76 -8.82
N THR A 27 28.09 -19.45 -9.22
CA THR A 27 28.65 -18.10 -9.13
C THR A 27 27.85 -17.12 -9.99
N THR A 28 27.55 -17.47 -11.24
CA THR A 28 26.75 -16.64 -12.14
C THR A 28 25.35 -16.39 -11.57
N ARG A 29 24.74 -17.42 -10.98
CA ARG A 29 23.43 -17.31 -10.31
C ARG A 29 23.47 -16.40 -9.09
N SER A 30 24.53 -16.52 -8.28
CA SER A 30 24.75 -15.66 -7.12
C SER A 30 24.90 -14.20 -7.55
N ASP A 31 25.68 -13.92 -8.60
CA ASP A 31 25.89 -12.56 -9.11
C ASP A 31 24.59 -11.94 -9.63
N SER A 32 23.75 -12.73 -10.33
CA SER A 32 22.41 -12.30 -10.75
C SER A 32 21.54 -11.92 -9.54
N CYS A 33 21.51 -12.77 -8.52
CA CYS A 33 20.74 -12.52 -7.30
C CYS A 33 21.20 -11.24 -6.59
N ILE A 34 22.52 -11.00 -6.51
CA ILE A 34 23.07 -9.77 -5.94
C ILE A 34 22.63 -8.54 -6.75
N ALA A 35 22.64 -8.63 -8.09
CA ALA A 35 22.18 -7.54 -8.95
C ALA A 35 20.68 -7.24 -8.75
N GLU A 36 19.84 -8.26 -8.63
CA GLU A 36 18.41 -8.11 -8.34
C GLU A 36 18.18 -7.44 -6.98
N ILE A 37 18.89 -7.89 -5.93
CA ILE A 37 18.79 -7.30 -4.59
C ILE A 37 19.18 -5.81 -4.62
N ASN A 38 20.24 -5.45 -5.34
CA ASN A 38 20.68 -4.07 -5.47
C ASN A 38 19.65 -3.22 -6.23
N THR A 39 19.00 -3.79 -7.23
CA THR A 39 17.92 -3.13 -8.00
C THR A 39 16.72 -2.85 -7.10
N LEU A 40 16.23 -3.87 -6.37
CA LEU A 40 15.12 -3.74 -5.44
C LEU A 40 15.40 -2.70 -4.34
N LYS A 41 16.65 -2.65 -3.85
CA LYS A 41 17.07 -1.65 -2.86
C LYS A 41 17.00 -0.23 -3.43
N ALA A 42 17.39 -0.03 -4.69
CA ALA A 42 17.30 1.27 -5.36
C ALA A 42 15.84 1.70 -5.60
N GLU A 43 14.97 0.76 -5.99
CA GLU A 43 13.54 1.01 -6.16
C GLU A 43 12.87 1.38 -4.84
N LEU A 44 13.14 0.65 -3.75
CA LEU A 44 12.63 0.98 -2.42
C LEU A 44 13.09 2.35 -1.95
N HIS A 45 14.37 2.68 -2.17
CA HIS A 45 14.88 4.01 -1.84
C HIS A 45 14.12 5.10 -2.62
N THR A 46 13.90 4.88 -3.92
CA THR A 46 13.16 5.82 -4.78
C THR A 46 11.72 6.00 -4.33
N LEU A 47 11.04 4.91 -3.97
CA LEU A 47 9.68 4.95 -3.45
C LEU A 47 9.58 5.72 -2.13
N ASN A 48 10.53 5.51 -1.23
CA ASN A 48 10.60 6.21 0.04
C ASN A 48 10.78 7.74 -0.16
N GLN A 49 11.65 8.14 -1.10
CA GLN A 49 11.83 9.56 -1.43
C GLN A 49 10.56 10.20 -2.00
N ARG A 50 9.83 9.49 -2.87
CA ARG A 50 8.55 9.95 -3.41
C ARG A 50 7.50 10.14 -2.30
N PHE A 51 7.47 9.22 -1.34
CA PHE A 51 6.56 9.32 -0.20
C PHE A 51 6.85 10.55 0.66
N ILE A 52 8.12 10.80 1.00
CA ILE A 52 8.54 11.98 1.75
C ILE A 52 8.15 13.26 1.01
N PHE A 53 8.39 13.32 -0.30
CA PHE A 53 8.02 14.47 -1.13
C PHE A 53 6.51 14.73 -1.09
N LEU A 54 5.68 13.69 -1.24
CA LEU A 54 4.23 13.82 -1.15
C LEU A 54 3.79 14.36 0.22
N GLN A 55 4.35 13.84 1.31
CA GLN A 55 4.04 14.33 2.65
C GLN A 55 4.36 15.83 2.81
N GLN A 56 5.49 16.29 2.28
CA GLN A 56 5.84 17.71 2.30
C GLN A 56 4.89 18.56 1.45
N GLN A 57 4.45 18.08 0.29
CA GLN A 57 3.46 18.78 -0.54
C GLN A 57 2.15 19.00 0.22
N PHE A 58 1.67 17.99 0.95
CA PHE A 58 0.47 18.12 1.77
C PHE A 58 0.67 19.06 2.97
N ALA A 59 1.82 19.01 3.64
CA ALA A 59 2.13 19.90 4.75
C ALA A 59 2.21 21.38 4.33
N ASN A 60 2.65 21.65 3.09
CA ASN A 60 2.83 23.00 2.56
C ASN A 60 1.60 23.50 1.78
N MET A 61 0.50 22.74 1.71
CA MET A 61 -0.72 23.25 1.09
C MET A 61 -1.28 24.38 1.95
N PRO A 62 -1.60 25.55 1.35
CA PRO A 62 -2.21 26.65 2.09
C PRO A 62 -3.53 26.16 2.70
N THR A 63 -3.67 26.32 4.00
CA THR A 63 -4.95 26.11 4.68
C THR A 63 -5.97 27.06 4.06
N PRO A 64 -7.09 26.55 3.51
CA PRO A 64 -8.09 27.43 2.93
C PRO A 64 -8.59 28.38 4.04
N PRO A 65 -8.82 29.67 3.73
CA PRO A 65 -9.39 30.59 4.69
C PRO A 65 -10.70 30.01 5.22
N SER A 66 -10.90 30.08 6.54
CA SER A 66 -12.11 29.61 7.21
C SER A 66 -13.33 30.23 6.52
N ALA A 67 -14.02 29.44 5.69
CA ALA A 67 -15.26 29.87 5.08
C ALA A 67 -16.30 30.11 6.19
N PRO A 68 -17.19 31.10 6.03
CA PRO A 68 -18.31 31.27 6.94
C PRO A 68 -19.06 29.94 7.05
N THR A 69 -19.25 29.44 8.27
CA THR A 69 -20.02 28.24 8.55
C THR A 69 -21.42 28.41 7.95
N PRO A 70 -21.78 27.68 6.88
CA PRO A 70 -23.14 27.71 6.40
C PRO A 70 -24.00 27.10 7.50
N VAL A 71 -25.11 27.75 7.84
CA VAL A 71 -26.12 27.16 8.71
C VAL A 71 -26.75 26.02 7.90
N TYR A 72 -26.18 24.82 8.00
CA TYR A 72 -26.63 23.63 7.28
C TYR A 72 -27.93 23.11 7.88
N GLN A 73 -28.81 22.59 7.02
CA GLN A 73 -29.72 21.52 7.42
C GLN A 73 -28.85 20.29 7.71
N ASP A 74 -28.41 20.15 8.97
CA ASP A 74 -27.44 19.15 9.40
C ASP A 74 -27.98 17.74 9.12
N ILE A 75 -27.42 17.10 8.10
CA ILE A 75 -27.57 15.65 7.94
C ILE A 75 -26.67 15.05 9.01
N GLY A 76 -27.30 14.55 10.07
CA GLY A 76 -26.61 13.94 11.20
C GLY A 76 -25.68 12.80 10.78
N VAL A 77 -24.63 12.60 11.57
CA VAL A 77 -23.69 11.47 11.37
C VAL A 77 -24.40 10.17 11.73
N MET A 78 -24.33 9.19 10.84
CA MET A 78 -24.88 7.85 11.05
C MET A 78 -23.87 6.99 11.80
N THR A 79 -24.02 6.88 13.12
CA THR A 79 -23.13 6.07 13.96
C THR A 79 -23.00 4.61 13.50
N HIS A 80 -24.07 4.05 12.92
CA HIS A 80 -24.12 2.67 12.40
C HIS A 80 -23.46 2.48 11.03
N ALA A 81 -23.09 3.58 10.36
CA ALA A 81 -22.32 3.62 9.12
C ALA A 81 -20.90 4.12 9.38
N SER A 82 -20.37 3.92 10.60
CA SER A 82 -18.97 4.24 10.89
C SER A 82 -18.04 3.27 10.16
N PHE A 83 -16.88 3.75 9.70
CA PHE A 83 -15.87 2.93 9.05
C PHE A 83 -14.51 3.10 9.70
N SER A 84 -13.94 1.98 10.17
CA SER A 84 -12.65 1.95 10.86
C SER A 84 -11.45 1.69 9.95
N GLY A 85 -11.69 1.44 8.66
CA GLY A 85 -10.69 0.88 7.74
C GLY A 85 -10.67 -0.65 7.70
N ASN A 86 -11.55 -1.32 8.44
CA ASN A 86 -11.72 -2.78 8.39
C ASN A 86 -12.48 -3.21 7.11
N PRO A 87 -11.90 -4.08 6.27
CA PRO A 87 -12.54 -4.52 5.03
C PRO A 87 -13.92 -5.17 5.23
N LYS A 88 -14.15 -5.81 6.40
CA LYS A 88 -15.46 -6.42 6.74
C LYS A 88 -16.57 -5.39 6.89
N GLU A 89 -16.23 -4.14 7.20
CA GLU A 89 -17.19 -3.04 7.36
C GLU A 89 -17.49 -2.35 6.03
N LEU A 90 -16.66 -2.54 5.00
CA LEU A 90 -16.71 -1.78 3.74
C LEU A 90 -18.05 -1.90 3.02
N GLY A 91 -18.57 -3.12 2.87
CA GLY A 91 -19.85 -3.33 2.17
C GLY A 91 -21.02 -2.64 2.86
N ARG A 92 -21.09 -2.75 4.20
CA ARG A 92 -22.10 -2.08 5.03
C ARG A 92 -21.95 -0.57 4.97
N PHE A 93 -20.71 -0.09 5.07
CA PHE A 93 -20.39 1.33 5.00
C PHE A 93 -20.85 1.95 3.68
N LEU A 94 -20.46 1.34 2.55
CA LEU A 94 -20.84 1.79 1.22
C LEU A 94 -22.35 1.80 1.04
N TYR A 95 -23.04 0.74 1.48
CA TYR A 95 -24.49 0.67 1.38
C TYR A 95 -25.19 1.86 2.05
N PHE A 96 -24.89 2.12 3.33
CA PHE A 96 -25.57 3.18 4.09
C PHE A 96 -25.19 4.60 3.64
N VAL A 97 -23.91 4.81 3.31
CA VAL A 97 -23.45 6.11 2.80
C VAL A 97 -24.07 6.39 1.44
N TRP A 98 -24.10 5.39 0.55
CA TRP A 98 -24.68 5.54 -0.77
C TRP A 98 -26.19 5.81 -0.70
N ASP A 99 -26.92 5.04 0.10
CA ASP A 99 -28.35 5.21 0.33
C ASP A 99 -28.69 6.65 0.78
N GLN A 100 -27.95 7.18 1.76
CA GLN A 100 -28.15 8.58 2.17
C GLN A 100 -27.73 9.60 1.13
N LEU A 101 -26.68 9.37 0.35
CA LEU A 101 -26.28 10.29 -0.70
C LEU A 101 -27.33 10.36 -1.83
N VAL A 102 -28.05 9.27 -2.08
CA VAL A 102 -29.17 9.22 -3.03
C VAL A 102 -30.38 9.96 -2.45
N GLU A 103 -30.80 9.62 -1.23
CA GLU A 103 -32.00 10.16 -0.59
C GLU A 103 -31.85 11.65 -0.24
N ALA A 104 -30.71 12.01 0.35
CA ALA A 104 -30.43 13.34 0.88
C ALA A 104 -29.52 14.17 -0.02
N GLY A 105 -29.18 13.69 -1.22
CA GLY A 105 -28.19 14.29 -2.12
C GLY A 105 -28.43 15.77 -2.39
N HIS A 106 -29.69 16.16 -2.54
CA HIS A 106 -30.14 17.54 -2.81
C HIS A 106 -29.92 18.51 -1.63
N ARG A 107 -29.77 17.99 -0.40
CA ARG A 107 -29.48 18.80 0.79
C ARG A 107 -27.99 19.16 0.92
N PHE A 108 -27.13 18.54 0.11
CA PHE A 108 -25.72 18.91 0.03
C PHE A 108 -25.53 20.02 -1.01
N PRO A 109 -25.01 21.20 -0.63
CA PRO A 109 -24.86 22.34 -1.53
C PRO A 109 -23.69 22.17 -2.52
N SER A 110 -22.83 21.16 -2.31
CA SER A 110 -21.72 20.86 -3.22
C SER A 110 -21.24 19.42 -3.06
N GLU A 111 -20.52 18.91 -4.06
CA GLU A 111 -19.79 17.64 -3.97
C GLU A 111 -18.78 17.65 -2.81
N LYS A 112 -18.13 18.79 -2.55
CA LYS A 112 -17.24 18.96 -1.40
C LYS A 112 -17.97 18.72 -0.07
N SER A 113 -19.22 19.12 0.03
CA SER A 113 -20.04 18.90 1.22
C SER A 113 -20.42 17.43 1.42
N LYS A 114 -20.69 16.72 0.32
CA LYS A 114 -20.91 15.26 0.35
C LYS A 114 -19.65 14.54 0.85
N ILE A 115 -18.49 14.87 0.26
CA ILE A 115 -17.19 14.30 0.66
C ILE A 115 -16.92 14.57 2.15
N ASN A 116 -17.08 15.82 2.60
CA ASN A 116 -16.88 16.17 4.00
C ASN A 116 -17.83 15.39 4.94
N TRP A 117 -19.08 15.16 4.52
CA TRP A 117 -20.03 14.37 5.30
C TRP A 117 -19.65 12.89 5.37
N VAL A 118 -19.19 12.29 4.26
CA VAL A 118 -18.67 10.91 4.27
C VAL A 118 -17.49 10.78 5.23
N VAL A 119 -16.57 11.74 5.21
CA VAL A 119 -15.39 11.74 6.10
C VAL A 119 -15.78 11.77 7.58
N ARG A 120 -16.92 12.37 7.97
CA ARG A 120 -17.41 12.36 9.37
C ARG A 120 -17.70 10.97 9.92
N HIS A 121 -17.83 9.96 9.05
CA HIS A 121 -18.10 8.57 9.44
C HIS A 121 -16.83 7.74 9.64
N PHE A 122 -15.66 8.29 9.29
CA PHE A 122 -14.39 7.63 9.52
C PHE A 122 -14.01 7.69 11.00
N ARG A 123 -13.62 6.55 11.56
CA ARG A 123 -13.22 6.40 12.96
C ARG A 123 -11.93 5.62 13.05
N TYR A 124 -11.22 5.76 14.16
CA TYR A 124 -10.13 4.86 14.49
C TYR A 124 -10.66 3.49 14.90
N THR A 125 -9.84 2.45 14.73
CA THR A 125 -10.11 1.09 15.24
C THR A 125 -10.30 1.05 16.76
N ASN A 126 -9.79 2.05 17.48
CA ASN A 126 -9.97 2.25 18.93
C ASN A 126 -11.21 3.09 19.30
N GLY A 127 -12.01 3.53 18.32
CA GLY A 127 -13.25 4.27 18.52
C GLY A 127 -13.12 5.78 18.79
N ASN A 128 -11.90 6.31 18.95
CA ASN A 128 -11.66 7.74 19.12
C ASN A 128 -11.82 8.49 17.78
N ILE A 129 -12.16 9.78 17.82
CA ILE A 129 -12.31 10.69 16.66
C ILE A 129 -11.34 11.88 16.79
N SER A 130 -10.71 12.09 17.97
CA SER A 130 -10.00 13.33 18.31
C SER A 130 -8.51 13.39 17.95
N ASP A 131 -7.85 12.27 17.68
CA ASP A 131 -6.43 12.28 17.32
C ASP A 131 -6.30 12.49 15.81
N GLN A 132 -5.37 13.35 15.38
CA GLN A 132 -5.16 13.77 13.99
C GLN A 132 -5.40 12.67 12.96
N THR A 133 -6.46 12.82 12.15
CA THR A 133 -6.87 11.92 11.06
C THR A 133 -5.68 11.20 10.41
N PRO A 134 -5.61 9.87 10.41
CA PRO A 134 -4.54 9.18 9.70
C PRO A 134 -5.01 9.08 8.26
N VAL A 135 -4.99 10.21 7.56
CA VAL A 135 -5.20 10.28 6.10
C VAL A 135 -4.24 9.31 5.39
N CYS A 136 -3.15 8.92 6.04
CA CYS A 136 -2.21 7.94 5.54
C CYS A 136 -2.71 6.49 5.65
N THR A 137 -3.38 6.05 6.72
CA THR A 137 -3.70 4.62 6.90
C THR A 137 -4.78 4.14 5.93
N TRP A 138 -5.74 4.99 5.55
CA TRP A 138 -6.77 4.59 4.58
C TRP A 138 -6.24 4.47 3.15
N TRP A 139 -5.43 5.42 2.68
CA TRP A 139 -4.77 5.32 1.37
C TRP A 139 -3.88 4.07 1.31
N ILE A 140 -3.15 3.78 2.40
CA ILE A 140 -2.29 2.58 2.50
C ILE A 140 -3.13 1.29 2.46
N SER A 141 -4.27 1.22 3.14
CA SER A 141 -5.13 0.03 3.11
C SER A 141 -5.75 -0.22 1.73
N ILE A 142 -6.21 0.83 1.04
CA ILE A 142 -6.74 0.71 -0.33
C ILE A 142 -5.64 0.22 -1.29
N LEU A 143 -4.42 0.77 -1.18
CA LEU A 143 -3.30 0.35 -2.02
C LEU A 143 -2.83 -1.08 -1.75
N LYS A 144 -2.91 -1.56 -0.50
CA LYS A 144 -2.51 -2.92 -0.13
C LYS A 144 -3.44 -4.02 -0.66
N GLU A 145 -4.72 -3.75 -0.82
CA GLU A 145 -5.69 -4.75 -1.30
C GLU A 145 -5.86 -4.78 -2.83
N ASN A 146 -5.39 -3.75 -3.53
CA ASN A 146 -5.47 -3.64 -4.99
C ASN A 146 -4.12 -3.88 -5.71
N ALA A 147 -3.11 -4.40 -5.00
CA ALA A 147 -1.78 -4.73 -5.53
C ALA A 147 -1.60 -6.25 -5.66
#